data_AF-A0A2I0JFA9-F1
#
_entry.id   AF-A0A2I0JFA9-F1
#
_cell.length_a   1.000
_cell.length_b   1.000
_cell.length_c   1.000
_cell.angle_alpha   90.00
_cell.angle_beta   90.00
_cell.angle_gamma   90.00
#
_symmetry.space_group_name_H-M   'P 1'
#
loop_
_entity.id
_entity.type
_entity.pdbx_description
1 polymer ?
#
loop_
_entity_poly.entity_id
_entity_poly.type
_entity_poly.pdbx_seq_one_letter_code
_entity_poly.pdbx_strand_id
1 'polypeptide(L)'
;MGSIKLIIPSFQGKNDPDVYIEWEKKVELVFDCHNYSEEKKVKFATVAFINYAIVWWDQLTVSRRQNGERPIDNWEDMKAVMRKRFVPSHYYRDLYLKLQNLK
;
A
#
# COMPACT_ATOMS: atom_id res chain seq x y z
N MET A 1 -15.92 -18.26 21.53
CA MET A 1 -14.84 -17.29 21.26
C MET A 1 -15.12 -16.68 19.90
N GLY A 2 -15.44 -15.38 19.85
CA GLY A 2 -15.76 -14.71 18.59
C GLY A 2 -14.51 -14.66 17.71
N SER A 3 -14.60 -15.11 16.47
CA SER A 3 -13.55 -14.95 15.48
C SER A 3 -13.39 -13.45 15.20
N ILE A 4 -12.23 -12.88 15.54
CA ILE A 4 -11.87 -11.55 15.08
C ILE A 4 -11.73 -11.64 13.56
N LYS A 5 -12.70 -11.09 12.83
CA LYS A 5 -12.65 -11.03 11.37
C LYS A 5 -11.62 -9.95 11.01
N LEU A 6 -10.40 -10.38 10.70
CA LEU A 6 -9.37 -9.49 10.18
C LEU A 6 -9.80 -9.00 8.79
N ILE A 7 -10.10 -7.71 8.69
CA ILE A 7 -10.54 -7.05 7.45
C ILE A 7 -9.37 -6.19 6.95
N ILE A 8 -9.04 -6.33 5.67
CA ILE A 8 -8.10 -5.43 5.00
C ILE A 8 -8.72 -4.03 4.98
N PRO A 9 -8.10 -3.01 5.62
CA PRO A 9 -8.65 -1.66 5.64
C PRO A 9 -8.69 -1.07 4.22
N SER A 10 -9.69 -0.25 3.93
CA SER A 10 -9.78 0.42 2.62
C SER A 10 -8.74 1.53 2.47
N PHE A 11 -8.21 1.73 1.26
CA PHE A 11 -7.31 2.84 0.94
C PHE A 11 -7.86 3.72 -0.18
N GLN A 12 -7.98 5.02 0.11
CA GLN A 12 -8.58 6.00 -0.81
C GLN A 12 -7.59 6.59 -1.83
N GLY A 13 -6.28 6.55 -1.54
CA GLY A 13 -5.27 7.23 -2.37
C GLY A 13 -5.21 8.74 -2.15
N LYS A 14 -5.44 9.24 -0.94
CA LYS A 14 -5.24 10.66 -0.60
C LYS A 14 -3.74 11.02 -0.56
N ASN A 15 -3.41 12.30 -0.75
CA ASN A 15 -2.04 12.83 -0.76
C ASN A 15 -1.41 12.97 0.65
N ASP A 16 -1.87 12.18 1.62
CA ASP A 16 -1.33 12.18 2.97
C ASP A 16 -0.43 10.93 3.14
N PRO A 17 0.89 11.10 3.28
CA PRO A 17 1.82 9.99 3.42
C PRO A 17 1.57 9.16 4.67
N ASP A 18 1.10 9.79 5.76
CA ASP A 18 0.82 9.11 7.03
C ASP A 18 -0.32 8.10 6.86
N VAL A 19 -1.34 8.46 6.08
CA VAL A 19 -2.48 7.58 5.77
C VAL A 19 -2.03 6.33 5.02
N TYR A 20 -1.11 6.46 4.06
CA TYR A 20 -0.56 5.31 3.36
C TYR A 20 0.31 4.45 4.28
N ILE A 21 1.20 5.04 5.08
CA ILE A 21 2.09 4.32 5.98
C ILE A 21 1.29 3.55 7.04
N GLU A 22 0.24 4.15 7.59
CA GLU A 22 -0.64 3.48 8.54
C GLU A 22 -1.42 2.34 7.88
N TRP A 23 -1.94 2.56 6.67
CA TRP A 23 -2.64 1.54 5.91
C TRP A 23 -1.73 0.34 5.62
N GLU A 24 -0.52 0.58 5.10
CA GLU A 24 0.46 -0.47 4.78
C GLU A 24 0.77 -1.32 6.01
N LYS A 25 1.05 -0.70 7.17
CA LYS A 25 1.30 -1.41 8.43
C LYS A 25 0.13 -2.27 8.88
N LYS A 26 -1.10 -1.77 8.78
CA LYS A 26 -2.31 -2.54 9.16
C LYS A 26 -2.52 -3.73 8.24
N VAL A 27 -2.28 -3.57 6.93
CA VAL A 27 -2.37 -4.67 5.96
C VAL A 27 -1.29 -5.72 6.22
N GLU A 28 -0.05 -5.30 6.52
CA GLU A 28 1.05 -6.21 6.87
C GLU A 28 0.65 -7.08 8.07
N LEU A 29 0.10 -6.49 9.14
CA LEU A 29 -0.36 -7.24 10.32
C LEU A 29 -1.45 -8.27 9.98
N VAL A 30 -2.37 -7.94 9.06
CA VAL A 30 -3.41 -8.89 8.62
C VAL A 30 -2.79 -10.05 7.84
N PHE A 31 -1.78 -9.77 7.02
CA PHE A 31 -1.04 -10.78 6.26
C PHE A 31 -0.08 -11.59 7.14
N ASP A 32 0.50 -11.04 8.20
CA ASP A 32 1.33 -11.81 9.14
C ASP A 32 0.50 -12.82 9.93
N CYS A 33 -0.78 -12.51 10.17
CA CYS A 33 -1.71 -13.43 10.82
C CYS A 33 -2.12 -14.62 9.92
N HIS A 34 -1.84 -14.57 8.62
CA HIS A 34 -2.29 -15.58 7.66
C HIS A 34 -1.21 -15.92 6.64
N ASN A 35 -0.91 -17.19 6.42
CA ASN A 35 0.08 -17.59 5.42
C ASN A 35 -0.47 -17.50 3.96
N TYR A 36 -0.85 -16.30 3.51
CA TYR A 36 -1.30 -16.06 2.14
C TYR A 36 -0.12 -16.06 1.16
N SER A 37 -0.33 -16.59 -0.04
CA SER A 37 0.60 -16.41 -1.14
C SER A 37 0.70 -14.93 -1.53
N GLU A 38 1.84 -14.55 -2.09
CA GLU A 38 2.12 -13.17 -2.53
C GLU A 38 1.06 -12.65 -3.52
N GLU A 39 0.67 -13.46 -4.51
CA GLU A 39 -0.38 -13.09 -5.47
C GLU A 39 -1.73 -12.83 -4.77
N LYS A 40 -2.04 -13.60 -3.72
CA LYS A 40 -3.27 -13.46 -2.95
C LYS A 40 -3.24 -12.18 -2.09
N LYS A 41 -2.08 -11.84 -1.51
CA LYS A 41 -1.88 -10.56 -0.82
C LYS A 41 -2.14 -9.38 -1.74
N VAL A 42 -1.55 -9.38 -2.94
CA VAL A 42 -1.77 -8.32 -3.95
C VAL A 42 -3.25 -8.20 -4.31
N LYS A 43 -3.93 -9.32 -4.59
CA LYS A 43 -5.37 -9.32 -4.91
C LYS A 43 -6.20 -8.75 -3.77
N PHE A 44 -5.95 -9.15 -2.52
CA PHE A 44 -6.70 -8.64 -1.37
C PHE A 44 -6.46 -7.17 -1.09
N ALA A 45 -5.22 -6.70 -1.18
CA ALA A 45 -4.91 -5.28 -1.07
C ALA A 45 -5.58 -4.46 -2.17
N THR A 46 -5.59 -4.97 -3.41
CA THR A 46 -6.25 -4.32 -4.56
C THR A 46 -7.75 -4.15 -4.35
N VAL A 47 -8.44 -5.17 -3.81
CA VAL A 47 -9.89 -5.09 -3.51
C VAL A 47 -10.19 -4.02 -2.46
N ALA A 48 -9.24 -3.68 -1.61
CA ALA A 48 -9.38 -2.63 -0.61
C ALA A 48 -9.15 -1.22 -1.16
N PHE A 49 -8.72 -1.08 -2.42
CA PHE A 49 -8.59 0.23 -3.06
C PHE A 49 -9.96 0.80 -3.43
N ILE A 50 -10.14 2.08 -3.10
CA ILE A 50 -11.35 2.84 -3.42
C ILE A 50 -10.96 4.21 -3.96
N ASN A 51 -11.90 4.88 -4.65
CA ASN A 51 -11.73 6.21 -5.20
C ASN A 51 -10.46 6.34 -6.07
N TYR A 52 -9.55 7.24 -5.73
CA TYR A 52 -8.38 7.53 -6.53
C TYR A 52 -7.42 6.34 -6.61
N ALA A 53 -7.26 5.57 -5.52
CA ALA A 53 -6.35 4.45 -5.48
C ALA A 53 -6.67 3.38 -6.54
N ILE A 54 -7.95 3.02 -6.71
CA ILE A 54 -8.34 1.97 -7.68
C ILE A 54 -8.17 2.44 -9.12
N VAL A 55 -8.49 3.70 -9.41
CA VAL A 55 -8.30 4.29 -10.74
C VAL A 55 -6.82 4.34 -11.11
N TRP A 56 -5.97 4.78 -10.18
CA TRP A 56 -4.53 4.82 -10.39
C TRP A 56 -3.93 3.41 -10.57
N TRP A 57 -4.37 2.43 -9.78
CA TRP A 57 -3.89 1.05 -9.87
C TRP A 57 -4.22 0.40 -11.22
N ASP A 58 -5.42 0.66 -11.74
CA ASP A 58 -5.84 0.17 -13.07
C ASP A 58 -4.97 0.77 -14.18
N GLN A 59 -4.77 2.10 -14.14
CA GLN A 59 -3.88 2.80 -15.08
C GLN A 59 -2.45 2.26 -15.04
N LEU A 60 -1.90 2.01 -13.84
CA LEU A 60 -0.58 1.42 -13.67
C LEU A 60 -0.51 0.04 -14.32
N THR A 61 -1.51 -0.81 -14.08
CA THR A 61 -1.55 -2.18 -14.61
C THR A 61 -1.64 -2.20 -16.14
N VAL A 62 -2.47 -1.33 -16.72
CA VAL A 62 -2.58 -1.15 -18.19
C VAL A 62 -1.25 -0.67 -18.78
N SER A 63 -0.64 0.35 -18.18
CA SER A 63 0.64 0.90 -18.63
C SER A 63 1.76 -0.14 -18.62
N ARG A 64 1.90 -0.90 -17.52
CA ARG A 64 2.87 -2.00 -17.41
C ARG A 64 2.69 -3.04 -18.52
N ARG A 65 1.45 -3.46 -18.77
CA ARG A 65 1.13 -4.43 -19.84
C ARG A 65 1.53 -3.90 -21.22
N GLN A 66 1.25 -2.62 -21.51
CA GLN A 66 1.60 -1.99 -22.78
C GLN A 66 3.12 -1.90 -22.97
N ASN A 67 3.87 -1.71 -21.89
CA ASN A 67 5.34 -1.67 -21.91
C ASN A 67 5.99 -3.06 -21.88
N GLY A 68 5.21 -4.15 -21.84
CA GLY A 68 5.74 -5.51 -21.72
C GLY A 68 6.36 -5.81 -20.35
N GLU A 69 6.05 -5.01 -19.33
CA GLU A 69 6.52 -5.22 -17.98
C GLU A 69 5.73 -6.37 -17.31
N ARG A 70 6.39 -7.08 -16.38
CA ARG A 70 5.72 -8.13 -15.61
C ARG A 70 4.58 -7.55 -14.74
N PRO A 71 3.49 -8.30 -14.54
CA PRO A 71 2.45 -7.91 -13.59
C PRO A 71 3.04 -7.77 -12.20
N ILE A 72 2.38 -6.99 -11.35
CA ILE A 72 2.72 -6.91 -9.93
C ILE A 72 1.97 -8.05 -9.25
N ASP A 73 2.67 -9.14 -8.94
CA ASP A 73 2.15 -10.35 -8.30
C ASP A 73 2.82 -10.64 -6.94
N ASN A 74 3.67 -9.71 -6.50
CA ASN A 74 4.44 -9.77 -5.26
C ASN A 74 4.07 -8.59 -4.33
N TRP A 75 3.91 -8.85 -3.02
CA TRP A 75 3.49 -7.82 -2.06
C TRP A 75 4.56 -6.73 -1.89
N GLU A 76 5.84 -7.11 -1.90
CA GLU A 76 6.93 -6.13 -1.83
C GLU A 76 6.96 -5.21 -3.04
N ASP A 77 6.70 -5.73 -4.24
CA ASP A 77 6.63 -4.90 -5.46
C ASP A 77 5.43 -3.95 -5.42
N MET A 78 4.30 -4.41 -4.87
CA MET A 78 3.14 -3.54 -4.62
C MET A 78 3.49 -2.41 -3.64
N LYS A 79 4.12 -2.72 -2.50
CA LYS A 79 4.59 -1.71 -1.54
C LYS A 79 5.56 -0.72 -2.19
N ALA A 80 6.47 -1.19 -3.04
CA ALA A 80 7.42 -0.32 -3.72
C ALA A 80 6.74 0.71 -4.64
N VAL A 81 5.81 0.28 -5.50
CA VAL A 81 5.10 1.20 -6.40
C VAL A 81 4.14 2.13 -5.64
N MET A 82 3.51 1.63 -4.57
CA MET A 82 2.61 2.41 -3.75
C MET A 82 3.35 3.48 -2.95
N ARG A 83 4.47 3.15 -2.30
CA ARG A 83 5.35 4.12 -1.63
C ARG A 83 5.83 5.18 -2.60
N LYS A 84 6.27 4.78 -3.81
CA LYS A 84 6.68 5.74 -4.86
C LYS A 84 5.56 6.69 -5.26
N ARG A 85 4.29 6.26 -5.21
CA ARG A 85 3.13 7.09 -5.58
C ARG A 85 2.65 7.99 -4.45
N PHE A 86 2.54 7.46 -3.23
CA PHE A 86 1.81 8.08 -2.13
C PHE A 86 2.71 8.60 -1.00
N VAL A 87 4.01 8.29 -1.01
CA VAL A 87 4.98 8.80 -0.04
C VAL A 87 6.02 9.67 -0.74
N PRO A 88 6.04 10.99 -0.51
CA PRO A 88 7.09 11.86 -1.03
C PRO A 88 8.47 11.39 -0.56
N SER A 89 9.46 11.45 -1.44
CA SER A 89 10.84 10.99 -1.14
C SER A 89 11.48 11.71 0.06
N HIS A 90 11.05 12.94 0.35
CA HIS A 90 11.55 13.75 1.47
C HIS A 90 10.82 13.50 2.80
N TYR A 91 9.74 12.71 2.80
CA TYR A 91 8.88 12.53 3.98
C TYR A 91 9.66 12.12 5.24
N TYR A 92 10.51 11.08 5.15
CA TYR A 92 11.27 10.60 6.30
C TYR A 92 12.31 11.61 6.80
N ARG A 93 12.92 12.38 5.90
CA ARG A 93 13.86 13.44 6.25
C ARG A 93 13.13 14.54 7.03
N ASP A 94 11.98 14.97 6.55
CA ASP A 94 11.21 16.04 7.16
C ASP A 94 10.63 15.60 8.52
N LEU A 95 10.21 14.34 8.64
CA LEU A 95 9.81 13.74 9.92
C LEU A 95 10.96 13.76 10.93
N TYR A 96 12.16 13.36 10.51
CA TYR A 96 13.35 13.37 11.36
C TYR A 96 13.70 14.79 11.85
N LEU A 97 13.67 15.78 10.95
CA LEU A 97 13.93 17.18 11.30
C LEU A 97 12.90 17.72 12.30
N LYS A 98 11.61 17.41 12.11
CA LYS A 98 10.56 17.77 13.07
C LYS A 98 10.84 17.17 14.45
N LEU A 99 11.20 15.89 14.53
CA LEU A 99 11.53 15.22 15.79
C LEU A 99 12.75 15.84 16.49
N GLN A 100 13.76 16.28 15.75
CA GLN A 100 14.91 16.98 16.33
C GLN A 100 14.54 18.36 16.90
N ASN A 101 13.62 19.07 16.26
CA ASN A 101 13.17 20.40 16.67
C ASN A 101 12.16 20.39 17.82
N LEU A 102 11.74 19.21 18.30
CA LEU A 102 10.90 19.03 19.49
C LEU A 102 11.73 18.94 20.79
N LYS A 103 13.05 19.21 20.72
CA LYS A 103 13.95 19.26 21.88
C LYS A 103 13.92 20.62 22.57
#